data_AF-C3R1N8-F1
#
_entry.id   AF-C3R1N8-F1
#
_cell.length_a   1.000
_cell.length_b   1.000
_cell.length_c   1.000
_cell.angle_alpha   90.00
_cell.angle_beta   90.00
_cell.angle_gamma   90.00
#
_symmetry.space_group_name_H-M   'P 1'
#
loop_
_entity.id
_entity.type
_entity.pdbx_description
1 polymer ?
#
loop_
_entity_poly.entity_id
_entity_poly.type
_entity_poly.pdbx_seq_one_letter_code
_entity_poly.pdbx_strand_id
1 'polypeptide(L)'
;MSRKTIFRVFILLFFSIGGQMSANAQTTTPFETVFDACKKACEALDGGFASGEQLLAVSKTLRDAAPIPLTVKQTKGDVLSLKGHLVFDYEFIQACVDNETIYEIADKYAAEARMRGDKDSANKVRLDTKMVAAGQTCTFEIPSCSGTSQIGCVAEVNRSFSWKIKTIGYQSKSEREYKCNDSVRKGLPFRKEKVSSDERYKIIVSITNKSKRDGSFALILF
;
A
#
# COMPACT_ATOMS: atom_id res chain seq x y z
N MET A 1 30.69 -56.81 -23.34
CA MET A 1 29.34 -56.19 -23.26
C MET A 1 29.42 -55.00 -22.32
N SER A 2 29.30 -53.77 -22.84
CA SER A 2 29.70 -52.54 -22.13
C SER A 2 28.50 -51.71 -21.66
N ARG A 3 28.58 -51.24 -20.41
CA ARG A 3 27.60 -50.54 -19.56
C ARG A 3 26.99 -49.23 -20.10
N LYS A 4 27.09 -48.92 -21.39
CA LYS A 4 26.74 -47.59 -21.93
C LYS A 4 25.43 -47.51 -22.74
N THR A 5 24.70 -48.61 -22.94
CA THR A 5 23.47 -48.60 -23.75
C THR A 5 22.18 -48.80 -22.95
N ILE A 6 22.26 -49.11 -21.65
CA ILE A 6 21.07 -49.40 -20.81
C ILE A 6 20.50 -48.14 -20.12
N PHE A 7 21.19 -47.00 -20.20
CA PHE A 7 20.78 -45.78 -19.46
C PHE A 7 19.89 -44.81 -20.24
N ARG A 8 19.40 -45.16 -21.43
CA ARG A 8 18.61 -44.25 -22.30
C ARG A 8 17.16 -44.67 -22.57
N VAL A 9 16.67 -45.76 -21.97
CA VAL A 9 15.30 -46.25 -22.23
C VAL A 9 14.40 -46.25 -20.99
N PHE A 10 14.91 -45.88 -19.81
CA PHE A 10 14.13 -45.79 -18.56
C PHE A 10 13.81 -44.35 -18.10
N ILE A 11 13.83 -43.37 -19.01
CA ILE A 11 13.43 -41.96 -18.76
C ILE A 11 12.12 -41.62 -19.51
N LEU A 12 11.27 -42.60 -19.82
CA LEU A 12 10.04 -42.35 -20.60
C LEU A 12 8.73 -42.90 -20.01
N LEU A 13 8.73 -43.45 -18.79
CA LEU A 13 7.49 -43.80 -18.12
C LEU A 13 7.65 -43.54 -16.62
N PHE A 14 7.24 -42.35 -16.14
CA PHE A 14 6.71 -42.10 -14.77
C PHE A 14 6.44 -40.60 -14.49
N PHE A 15 5.95 -39.83 -15.46
CA PHE A 15 5.42 -38.48 -15.19
C PHE A 15 4.07 -38.28 -15.89
N SER A 16 3.11 -39.10 -15.51
CA SER A 16 1.68 -38.90 -15.78
C SER A 16 0.89 -39.00 -14.47
N ILE A 17 1.31 -38.20 -13.49
CA ILE A 17 0.38 -37.71 -12.47
C ILE A 17 0.19 -36.24 -12.82
N GLY A 18 -0.83 -35.99 -13.63
CA GLY A 18 -1.41 -34.67 -13.80
C GLY A 18 -1.94 -34.23 -12.44
N GLY A 19 -1.06 -33.65 -11.63
CA GLY A 19 -1.46 -32.77 -10.56
C GLY A 19 -2.16 -31.60 -11.22
N GLN A 20 -3.49 -31.66 -11.30
CA GLN A 20 -4.29 -30.46 -11.41
C GLN A 20 -3.94 -29.63 -10.18
N MET A 21 -2.94 -28.76 -10.34
CA MET A 21 -2.85 -27.58 -9.49
C MET A 21 -4.15 -26.83 -9.76
N SER A 22 -5.15 -27.09 -8.92
CA SER A 22 -6.19 -26.11 -8.68
C SER A 22 -5.46 -24.90 -8.12
N ALA A 23 -5.02 -24.02 -9.02
CA ALA A 23 -4.81 -22.63 -8.71
C ALA A 23 -6.18 -22.16 -8.23
N ASN A 24 -6.38 -22.20 -6.91
CA ASN A 24 -7.46 -21.47 -6.29
C ASN A 24 -7.15 -20.02 -6.62
N ALA A 25 -7.73 -19.50 -7.70
CA ALA A 25 -7.63 -18.11 -8.10
C ALA A 25 -8.36 -17.33 -7.01
N GLN A 26 -7.68 -17.12 -5.90
CA GLN A 26 -8.17 -16.32 -4.80
C GLN A 26 -8.33 -14.93 -5.39
N THR A 27 -9.58 -14.56 -5.66
CA THR A 27 -9.92 -13.30 -6.29
C THR A 27 -9.38 -12.20 -5.38
N THR A 28 -8.34 -11.51 -5.83
CA THR A 28 -7.69 -10.46 -5.05
C THR A 28 -8.74 -9.38 -4.78
N THR A 29 -9.01 -9.10 -3.49
CA THR A 29 -9.97 -8.03 -3.14
C THR A 29 -9.46 -6.68 -3.65
N PRO A 30 -10.32 -5.70 -3.92
CA PRO A 30 -9.85 -4.40 -4.38
C PRO A 30 -8.82 -3.73 -3.45
N PHE A 31 -9.00 -3.88 -2.13
CA PHE A 31 -8.02 -3.39 -1.15
C PHE A 31 -6.64 -4.02 -1.38
N GLU A 32 -6.59 -5.34 -1.53
CA GLU A 32 -5.33 -6.05 -1.76
C GLU A 32 -4.70 -5.66 -3.10
N THR A 33 -5.51 -5.42 -4.14
CA THR A 33 -5.02 -4.94 -5.44
C THR A 33 -4.28 -3.61 -5.31
N VAL A 34 -4.88 -2.61 -4.65
CA VAL A 34 -4.24 -1.29 -4.45
C VAL A 34 -3.05 -1.38 -3.49
N PHE A 35 -3.18 -2.14 -2.40
CA PHE A 35 -2.12 -2.32 -1.41
C PHE A 35 -0.89 -2.99 -1.99
N ASP A 36 -1.06 -4.08 -2.74
CA ASP A 36 0.05 -4.77 -3.39
C ASP A 36 0.63 -3.97 -4.55
N ALA A 37 -0.18 -3.19 -5.29
CA ALA A 37 0.35 -2.28 -6.30
C ALA A 37 1.27 -1.21 -5.68
N CYS A 38 0.90 -0.63 -4.53
CA CYS A 38 1.76 0.32 -3.81
C CYS A 38 3.07 -0.34 -3.35
N LYS A 39 3.03 -1.58 -2.85
CA LYS A 39 4.25 -2.32 -2.48
C LYS A 39 5.15 -2.59 -3.70
N LYS A 40 4.56 -3.07 -4.79
CA LYS A 40 5.27 -3.34 -6.05
C LYS A 40 5.89 -2.08 -6.64
N ALA A 41 5.27 -0.90 -6.48
CA ALA A 41 5.86 0.38 -6.84
C ALA A 41 7.20 0.57 -6.11
N CYS A 42 7.23 0.34 -4.81
CA CYS A 42 8.45 0.44 -4.01
C CYS A 42 9.48 -0.62 -4.38
N GLU A 43 9.07 -1.87 -4.62
CA GLU A 43 9.98 -2.94 -5.04
C GLU A 43 10.64 -2.63 -6.39
N ALA A 44 9.86 -2.11 -7.36
CA ALA A 44 10.37 -1.72 -8.67
C ALA A 44 11.40 -0.58 -8.56
N LEU A 45 11.17 0.39 -7.67
CA LEU A 45 12.06 1.53 -7.43
C LEU A 45 13.29 1.19 -6.55
N ASP A 46 13.24 0.14 -5.73
CA ASP A 46 14.37 -0.29 -4.89
C ASP A 46 15.52 -0.89 -5.72
N GLY A 47 15.20 -1.46 -6.89
CA GLY A 47 16.18 -1.96 -7.85
C GLY A 47 17.00 -0.89 -8.59
N GLY A 48 16.82 0.40 -8.29
CA GLY A 48 17.38 1.53 -9.04
C GLY A 48 16.35 2.14 -10.00
N PHE A 49 16.81 2.77 -11.09
CA PHE A 49 15.91 3.19 -12.19
C PHE A 49 15.08 2.00 -12.62
N ALA A 50 13.83 1.98 -12.15
CA ALA A 50 13.00 0.80 -12.15
C ALA A 50 12.92 0.19 -13.55
N SER A 51 12.80 -1.14 -13.65
CA SER A 51 12.46 -1.73 -14.94
C SER A 51 11.15 -1.10 -15.41
N GLY A 52 11.20 -0.26 -16.45
CA GLY A 52 10.06 0.59 -16.82
C GLY A 52 8.76 -0.21 -17.00
N GLU A 53 8.88 -1.45 -17.46
CA GLU A 53 7.79 -2.42 -17.55
C GLU A 53 7.07 -2.68 -16.22
N GLN A 54 7.80 -2.80 -15.09
CA GLN A 54 7.20 -3.00 -13.78
C GLN A 54 6.44 -1.76 -13.31
N LEU A 55 7.00 -0.55 -13.48
CA LEU A 55 6.29 0.68 -13.13
C LEU A 55 5.06 0.91 -14.00
N LEU A 56 5.16 0.61 -15.30
CA LEU A 56 4.01 0.67 -16.21
C LEU A 56 2.91 -0.31 -15.79
N ALA A 57 3.27 -1.54 -15.41
CA ALA A 57 2.32 -2.53 -14.91
C ALA A 57 1.65 -2.08 -13.60
N VAL A 58 2.43 -1.50 -12.68
CA VAL A 58 1.91 -0.96 -11.41
C VAL A 58 1.00 0.24 -11.66
N SER A 59 1.41 1.19 -12.49
CA SER A 59 0.61 2.35 -12.87
C SER A 59 -0.72 1.91 -13.49
N LYS A 60 -0.68 0.98 -14.45
CA LYS A 60 -1.89 0.41 -15.04
C LYS A 60 -2.79 -0.22 -13.99
N THR A 61 -2.24 -1.00 -13.07
CA THR A 61 -3.01 -1.63 -11.98
C THR A 61 -3.70 -0.59 -11.10
N LEU A 62 -3.00 0.48 -10.70
CA LEU A 62 -3.59 1.56 -9.90
C LEU A 62 -4.63 2.37 -10.68
N ARG A 63 -4.41 2.61 -11.98
CA ARG A 63 -5.38 3.27 -12.86
C ARG A 63 -6.66 2.45 -12.98
N ASP A 64 -6.54 1.17 -13.30
CA ASP A 64 -7.68 0.26 -13.47
C ASP A 64 -8.44 0.06 -12.14
N ALA A 65 -7.69 0.04 -11.03
CA ALA A 65 -8.25 -0.01 -9.68
C ALA A 65 -8.78 1.34 -9.19
N ALA A 66 -8.65 2.44 -9.95
CA ALA A 66 -9.24 3.76 -9.71
C ALA A 66 -9.54 4.08 -8.22
N PRO A 67 -8.54 4.13 -7.33
CA PRO A 67 -8.76 4.41 -5.93
C PRO A 67 -9.25 5.86 -5.77
N ILE A 68 -10.25 6.05 -4.90
CA ILE A 68 -10.80 7.37 -4.58
C ILE A 68 -9.82 8.10 -3.65
N PRO A 69 -9.72 9.44 -3.68
CA PRO A 69 -8.99 10.21 -2.69
C PRO A 69 -9.45 9.90 -1.26
N LEU A 70 -8.51 9.49 -0.41
CA LEU A 70 -8.76 9.35 1.01
C LEU A 70 -8.75 10.73 1.69
N THR A 71 -9.92 11.16 2.16
CA THR A 71 -10.01 12.36 3.00
C THR A 71 -9.63 12.02 4.44
N VAL A 72 -8.56 12.64 4.92
CA VAL A 72 -8.12 12.55 6.32
C VAL A 72 -8.03 13.93 6.96
N LYS A 73 -8.35 14.01 8.25
CA LYS A 73 -8.08 15.18 9.08
C LYS A 73 -6.80 14.92 9.88
N GLN A 74 -5.76 15.70 9.65
CA GLN A 74 -4.58 15.68 10.50
C GLN A 74 -4.92 16.29 11.86
N THR A 75 -4.60 15.57 12.93
CA THR A 75 -4.92 15.97 14.31
C THR A 75 -3.67 16.19 15.16
N LYS A 76 -2.51 15.66 14.74
CA LYS A 76 -1.23 15.85 15.42
C LYS A 76 -0.05 15.68 14.47
N GLY A 77 1.06 16.37 14.77
CA GLY A 77 2.29 16.35 13.98
C GLY A 77 2.14 17.22 12.74
N ASP A 78 3.25 17.45 12.03
CA ASP A 78 3.28 18.22 10.79
C ASP A 78 3.56 17.29 9.60
N VAL A 79 2.68 17.36 8.59
CA VAL A 79 2.91 16.72 7.30
C VAL A 79 3.75 17.67 6.46
N LEU A 80 4.83 17.16 5.89
CA LEU A 80 5.74 17.92 5.05
C LEU A 80 5.30 17.90 3.56
N SER A 81 5.91 18.78 2.77
CA SER A 81 5.82 18.81 1.30
C SER A 81 6.37 17.53 0.71
N LEU A 82 5.68 16.89 -0.23
CA LEU A 82 6.12 15.66 -0.90
C LEU A 82 7.28 15.88 -1.89
N LYS A 83 7.80 17.10 -2.04
CA LYS A 83 8.94 17.37 -2.93
C LYS A 83 10.12 16.45 -2.60
N GLY A 84 10.61 15.74 -3.61
CA GLY A 84 11.69 14.76 -3.47
C GLY A 84 11.24 13.36 -3.05
N HIS A 85 9.93 13.13 -2.88
CA HIS A 85 9.38 11.86 -2.38
C HIS A 85 8.33 11.25 -3.32
N LEU A 86 8.15 9.94 -3.19
CA LEU A 86 7.20 9.18 -4.00
C LEU A 86 5.76 9.62 -3.70
N VAL A 87 4.97 9.89 -4.74
CA VAL A 87 3.51 9.95 -4.65
C VAL A 87 2.94 8.61 -5.11
N PHE A 88 2.15 7.96 -4.27
CA PHE A 88 1.46 6.72 -4.63
C PHE A 88 0.23 7.06 -5.47
N ASP A 89 0.47 7.37 -6.73
CA ASP A 89 -0.53 7.74 -7.72
C ASP A 89 -0.10 7.20 -9.09
N TYR A 90 -1.06 6.76 -9.90
CA TYR A 90 -0.75 6.11 -11.16
C TYR A 90 -0.10 7.05 -12.19
N GLU A 91 -0.41 8.35 -12.19
CA GLU A 91 0.22 9.31 -13.11
C GLU A 91 1.62 9.65 -12.67
N PHE A 92 1.85 9.83 -11.37
CA PHE A 92 3.19 10.04 -10.83
C PHE A 92 4.09 8.83 -11.09
N ILE A 93 3.61 7.63 -10.78
CA ILE A 93 4.36 6.37 -10.99
C ILE A 93 4.66 6.16 -12.48
N GLN A 94 3.73 6.48 -13.37
CA GLN A 94 3.99 6.42 -14.81
C GLN A 94 5.08 7.43 -15.23
N ALA A 95 5.00 8.66 -14.72
CA ALA A 95 5.96 9.71 -15.06
C ALA A 95 7.38 9.41 -14.54
N CYS A 96 7.53 8.62 -13.46
CA CYS A 96 8.82 8.13 -12.99
C CYS A 96 9.58 7.25 -14.00
N VAL A 97 8.91 6.71 -15.04
CA VAL A 97 9.57 5.89 -16.07
C VAL A 97 10.52 6.73 -16.92
N ASP A 98 10.12 7.96 -17.24
CA ASP A 98 10.80 8.78 -18.24
C ASP A 98 11.45 10.04 -17.68
N ASN A 99 11.15 10.42 -16.42
CA ASN A 99 11.56 11.72 -15.89
C ASN A 99 11.88 11.70 -14.38
N GLU A 100 13.16 11.83 -14.04
CA GLU A 100 13.65 11.93 -12.67
C GLU A 100 13.22 13.22 -11.95
N THR A 101 13.04 14.31 -12.70
CA THR A 101 12.68 15.62 -12.13
C THR A 101 11.22 15.66 -11.63
N ILE A 102 10.45 14.59 -11.88
CA ILE A 102 9.05 14.49 -11.44
C ILE A 102 8.91 14.64 -9.93
N TYR A 103 9.91 14.19 -9.17
CA TYR A 103 9.94 14.31 -7.72
C TYR A 103 9.98 15.78 -7.26
N GLU A 104 10.47 16.71 -8.07
CA GLU A 104 10.47 18.15 -7.73
C GLU A 104 9.06 18.75 -7.73
N ILE A 105 8.13 18.14 -8.46
CA ILE A 105 6.73 18.56 -8.59
C ILE A 105 5.75 17.55 -7.98
N ALA A 106 6.23 16.70 -7.07
CA ALA A 106 5.42 15.69 -6.39
C ALA A 106 4.16 16.25 -5.70
N ASP A 107 4.24 17.42 -5.07
CA ASP A 107 3.06 18.05 -4.45
C ASP A 107 1.94 18.35 -5.45
N LYS A 108 2.29 18.71 -6.70
CA LYS A 108 1.32 18.95 -7.77
C LYS A 108 0.58 17.65 -8.08
N TYR A 109 1.31 16.55 -8.29
CA TYR A 109 0.70 15.24 -8.55
C TYR A 109 -0.18 14.77 -7.39
N ALA A 110 0.26 14.98 -6.14
CA ALA A 110 -0.54 14.65 -4.97
C ALA A 110 -1.82 15.50 -4.88
N ALA A 111 -1.78 16.76 -5.29
CA ALA A 111 -2.96 17.62 -5.37
C ALA A 111 -3.91 17.18 -6.48
N GLU A 112 -3.40 16.87 -7.67
CA GLU A 112 -4.22 16.39 -8.80
C GLU A 112 -4.84 15.01 -8.51
N ALA A 113 -4.11 14.11 -7.86
CA ALA A 113 -4.63 12.82 -7.42
C ALA A 113 -5.87 12.99 -6.54
N ARG A 114 -5.89 14.01 -5.67
CA ARG A 114 -7.05 14.33 -4.80
C ARG A 114 -8.26 14.87 -5.58
N MET A 115 -8.08 15.29 -6.82
CA MET A 115 -9.14 15.81 -7.69
C MET A 115 -9.66 14.78 -8.70
N ARG A 116 -8.86 13.76 -9.07
CA ARG A 116 -9.20 12.79 -10.13
C ARG A 116 -10.21 11.70 -9.74
N GLY A 117 -10.45 11.49 -8.45
CA GLY A 117 -11.31 10.39 -8.01
C GLY A 117 -12.79 10.56 -8.34
N ASP A 118 -13.36 9.53 -8.95
CA ASP A 118 -14.80 9.37 -9.02
C ASP A 118 -15.34 8.91 -7.65
N LYS A 119 -16.29 9.66 -7.09
CA LYS A 119 -16.94 9.33 -5.81
C LYS A 119 -17.73 8.02 -5.89
N ASP A 120 -18.03 7.56 -7.11
CA ASP A 120 -18.84 6.39 -7.40
C ASP A 120 -17.99 5.16 -7.82
N SER A 121 -16.66 5.17 -7.59
CA SER A 121 -15.81 4.01 -7.87
C SER A 121 -16.36 2.76 -7.19
N ALA A 122 -16.67 1.75 -8.01
CA ALA A 122 -17.30 0.49 -7.59
C ALA A 122 -16.50 -0.26 -6.52
N ASN A 123 -15.20 0.01 -6.43
CA ASN A 123 -14.31 -0.70 -5.54
C ASN A 123 -14.12 -0.05 -4.16
N LYS A 124 -14.60 1.18 -3.93
CA LYS A 124 -14.60 1.91 -2.65
C LYS A 124 -13.23 2.06 -1.96
N VAL A 125 -12.13 1.65 -2.59
CA VAL A 125 -10.79 1.79 -2.02
C VAL A 125 -10.42 3.25 -2.09
N ARG A 126 -9.88 3.75 -0.99
CA ARG A 126 -9.45 5.13 -0.81
C ARG A 126 -7.96 5.18 -0.57
N LEU A 127 -7.26 6.12 -1.20
CA LEU A 127 -5.81 6.28 -1.12
C LEU A 127 -5.44 7.76 -0.95
N ASP A 128 -4.46 8.04 -0.10
CA ASP A 128 -3.77 9.34 -0.03
C ASP A 128 -2.31 9.11 0.35
N THR A 129 -1.44 10.01 -0.08
CA THR A 129 -0.01 9.98 0.26
C THR A 129 0.32 11.10 1.24
N LYS A 130 0.98 10.76 2.34
CA LYS A 130 1.42 11.71 3.39
C LYS A 130 2.91 11.59 3.63
N MET A 131 3.60 12.72 3.77
CA MET A 131 4.99 12.76 4.20
C MET A 131 5.08 12.95 5.71
N VAL A 132 5.96 12.17 6.35
CA VAL A 132 6.27 12.29 7.77
C VAL A 132 7.77 12.41 7.94
N ALA A 133 8.19 13.47 8.65
CA ALA A 133 9.60 13.72 8.93
C ALA A 133 10.26 12.57 9.70
N ALA A 134 11.57 12.41 9.54
CA ALA A 134 12.36 11.36 10.19
C ALA A 134 12.16 11.37 11.73
N GLY A 135 11.86 10.21 12.31
CA GLY A 135 11.61 10.07 13.75
C GLY A 135 10.32 10.70 14.27
N GLN A 136 9.59 11.46 13.44
CA GLN A 136 8.36 12.14 13.85
C GLN A 136 7.12 11.24 13.74
N THR A 137 6.06 11.68 14.40
CA THR A 137 4.74 11.02 14.36
C THR A 137 3.69 11.98 13.87
N CYS A 138 2.91 11.58 12.87
CA CYS A 138 1.69 12.25 12.45
C CYS A 138 0.47 11.40 12.80
N THR A 139 -0.60 12.05 13.23
CA THR A 139 -1.89 11.41 13.53
C THR A 139 -2.97 11.92 12.61
N PHE A 140 -3.69 10.99 12.00
CA PHE A 140 -4.76 11.24 11.06
C PHE A 140 -6.06 10.63 11.58
N GLU A 141 -7.13 11.39 11.42
CA GLU A 141 -8.50 10.97 11.65
C GLU A 141 -9.17 10.72 10.30
N ILE A 142 -9.71 9.52 10.16
CA ILE A 142 -10.51 9.10 9.02
C ILE A 142 -11.97 9.04 9.51
N PRO A 143 -12.85 9.92 9.03
CA PRO A 143 -14.22 9.99 9.51
C PRO A 143 -15.14 8.96 8.83
N SER A 144 -16.34 8.81 9.38
CA SER A 144 -17.50 8.22 8.70
C SER A 144 -17.35 6.76 8.24
N CYS A 145 -16.62 5.93 8.99
CA CYS A 145 -16.53 4.49 8.76
C CYS A 145 -17.73 3.75 9.37
N SER A 146 -18.04 2.56 8.87
CA SER A 146 -19.09 1.66 9.39
C SER A 146 -18.76 0.21 9.11
N GLY A 147 -19.24 -0.69 9.96
CA GLY A 147 -18.97 -2.11 9.81
C GLY A 147 -17.47 -2.40 9.89
N THR A 148 -16.98 -3.27 9.01
CA THR A 148 -15.54 -3.62 8.94
C THR A 148 -14.85 -2.80 7.86
N SER A 149 -13.74 -2.15 8.23
CA SER A 149 -12.84 -1.48 7.30
C SER A 149 -11.48 -2.17 7.28
N GLN A 150 -10.83 -2.15 6.11
CA GLN A 150 -9.42 -2.54 5.98
C GLN A 150 -8.57 -1.28 5.85
N ILE A 151 -7.58 -1.13 6.72
CA ILE A 151 -6.63 -0.02 6.65
C ILE A 151 -5.24 -0.57 6.33
N GLY A 152 -4.54 0.09 5.41
CA GLY A 152 -3.19 -0.24 4.99
C GLY A 152 -2.30 0.99 5.03
N CYS A 153 -1.02 0.77 5.27
CA CYS A 153 0.00 1.78 5.09
C CYS A 153 1.23 1.16 4.42
N VAL A 154 1.75 1.82 3.38
CA VAL A 154 2.96 1.42 2.65
C VAL A 154 3.92 2.61 2.66
N ALA A 155 5.15 2.40 3.10
CA ALA A 155 6.20 3.41 3.08
C ALA A 155 6.89 3.43 1.72
N GLU A 156 7.39 4.59 1.31
CA GLU A 156 8.28 4.69 0.16
C GLU A 156 9.54 3.81 0.33
N VAL A 157 10.28 3.66 -0.76
CA VAL A 157 11.49 2.86 -0.86
C VAL A 157 12.48 3.16 0.28
N ASN A 158 13.03 2.12 0.89
CA ASN A 158 13.99 2.23 1.98
C ASN A 158 13.49 3.07 3.16
N ARG A 159 12.18 3.09 3.41
CA ARG A 159 11.56 3.64 4.61
C ARG A 159 10.83 2.56 5.39
N SER A 160 10.65 2.85 6.67
CA SER A 160 9.92 2.00 7.59
C SER A 160 9.17 2.85 8.60
N PHE A 161 8.09 2.30 9.12
CA PHE A 161 7.27 2.95 10.13
C PHE A 161 6.74 1.97 11.16
N SER A 162 6.37 2.52 12.31
CA SER A 162 5.42 1.90 13.21
C SER A 162 4.12 2.68 13.16
N TRP A 163 3.01 2.05 13.54
CA TRP A 163 1.75 2.75 13.63
C TRP A 163 0.98 2.39 14.91
N LYS A 164 0.00 3.22 15.25
CA LYS A 164 -1.04 2.91 16.24
C LYS A 164 -2.39 3.18 15.60
N ILE A 165 -3.32 2.26 15.77
CA ILE A 165 -4.67 2.39 15.24
C ILE A 165 -5.65 2.28 16.40
N LYS A 166 -6.59 3.22 16.46
CA LYS A 166 -7.76 3.10 17.32
C LYS A 166 -9.02 3.49 16.56
N THR A 167 -10.15 2.91 16.93
CA THR A 167 -11.47 3.36 16.50
C THR A 167 -12.15 4.11 17.63
N ILE A 168 -12.97 5.11 17.27
CA ILE A 168 -13.81 5.84 18.22
C ILE A 168 -15.24 5.85 17.68
N GLY A 169 -16.18 5.27 18.43
CA GLY A 169 -17.61 5.29 18.11
C GLY A 169 -18.20 6.69 18.19
N TYR A 170 -19.07 7.08 17.24
CA TYR A 170 -19.64 8.43 17.24
C TYR A 170 -20.68 8.65 18.35
N GLN A 171 -21.50 7.66 18.66
CA GLN A 171 -22.54 7.73 19.68
C GLN A 171 -21.97 7.37 21.05
N SER A 172 -21.37 6.19 21.18
CA SER A 172 -20.89 5.70 22.49
C SER A 172 -19.64 6.42 22.99
N LYS A 173 -18.89 7.06 22.07
CA LYS A 173 -17.51 7.55 22.32
C LYS A 173 -16.55 6.45 22.79
N SER A 174 -16.91 5.18 22.64
CA SER A 174 -16.05 4.06 23.01
C SER A 174 -14.80 4.04 22.14
N GLU A 175 -13.66 3.81 22.78
CA GLU A 175 -12.38 3.65 22.08
C GLU A 175 -11.99 2.17 22.04
N ARG A 176 -11.47 1.73 20.90
CA ARG A 176 -10.87 0.40 20.76
C ARG A 176 -9.53 0.54 20.07
N GLU A 177 -8.47 0.10 20.74
CA GLU A 177 -7.12 0.04 20.16
C GLU A 177 -6.88 -1.27 19.43
N TYR A 178 -6.12 -1.22 18.33
CA TYR A 178 -5.76 -2.37 17.52
C TYR A 178 -4.27 -2.64 17.58
N LYS A 179 -3.91 -3.87 17.98
CA LYS A 179 -2.55 -4.44 18.04
C LYS A 179 -1.48 -3.50 18.64
N CYS A 180 -1.64 -3.07 19.89
CA CYS A 180 -0.66 -2.23 20.60
C CYS A 180 0.45 -3.08 21.28
N ASN A 181 1.17 -3.92 20.53
CA ASN A 181 2.27 -4.74 21.06
C ASN A 181 3.64 -4.33 20.49
N ASP A 182 4.73 -4.86 21.03
CA ASP A 182 6.09 -4.47 20.61
C ASP A 182 6.39 -4.78 19.14
N SER A 183 5.76 -5.81 18.56
CA SER A 183 5.90 -6.11 17.13
C SER A 183 5.33 -5.00 16.23
N VAL A 184 4.31 -4.29 16.71
CA VAL A 184 3.68 -3.16 16.00
C VAL A 184 4.51 -1.87 16.16
N ARG A 185 5.35 -1.80 17.21
CA ARG A 185 6.32 -0.71 17.43
C ARG A 185 7.59 -0.84 16.57
N LYS A 186 7.87 -2.04 16.04
CA LYS A 186 8.98 -2.27 15.10
C LYS A 186 8.77 -1.48 13.80
N GLY A 187 9.83 -0.92 13.22
CA GLY A 187 9.75 -0.35 11.88
C GLY A 187 9.55 -1.44 10.83
N LEU A 188 8.51 -1.34 10.00
CA LEU A 188 8.29 -2.17 8.81
C LEU A 188 7.93 -1.29 7.60
N PRO A 189 8.22 -1.74 6.37
CA PRO A 189 7.92 -0.97 5.16
C PRO A 189 6.43 -0.95 4.81
N PHE A 190 5.65 -1.92 5.29
CA PHE A 190 4.20 -1.95 5.08
C PHE A 190 3.48 -2.64 6.23
N ARG A 191 2.23 -2.24 6.47
CA ARG A 191 1.34 -2.84 7.48
C ARG A 191 -0.12 -2.74 7.00
N LYS A 192 -0.96 -3.71 7.38
CA LYS A 192 -2.40 -3.68 7.16
C LYS A 192 -3.15 -4.25 8.36
N GLU A 193 -4.37 -3.78 8.59
CA GLU A 193 -5.22 -4.16 9.71
C GLU A 193 -6.70 -4.17 9.32
N LYS A 194 -7.49 -5.03 9.97
CA LYS A 194 -8.95 -4.97 9.92
C LYS A 194 -9.48 -4.32 11.19
N VAL A 195 -10.31 -3.29 11.04
CA VAL A 195 -10.95 -2.59 12.15
C VAL A 195 -12.46 -2.62 11.98
N SER A 196 -13.18 -2.53 13.10
CA SER A 196 -14.64 -2.65 13.09
C SER A 196 -15.28 -1.99 14.29
N SER A 197 -16.52 -1.57 14.10
CA SER A 197 -17.42 -1.12 15.16
C SER A 197 -18.85 -1.48 14.77
N ASP A 198 -19.69 -1.69 15.78
CA ASP A 198 -21.13 -1.98 15.61
C ASP A 198 -21.94 -0.71 15.31
N GLU A 199 -21.31 0.47 15.43
CA GLU A 199 -21.88 1.76 15.08
C GLU A 199 -21.02 2.51 14.04
N ARG A 200 -21.46 3.70 13.63
CA ARG A 200 -20.60 4.60 12.85
C ARG A 200 -19.43 5.05 13.71
N TYR A 201 -18.24 5.08 13.13
CA TYR A 201 -17.02 5.38 13.87
C TYR A 201 -16.02 6.17 13.01
N LYS A 202 -15.00 6.68 13.68
CA LYS A 202 -13.80 7.23 13.06
C LYS A 202 -12.59 6.37 13.39
N ILE A 203 -11.64 6.29 12.45
CA ILE A 203 -10.35 5.63 12.66
C ILE A 203 -9.33 6.71 12.95
N ILE A 204 -8.58 6.55 14.04
CA ILE A 204 -7.41 7.37 14.36
C ILE A 204 -6.18 6.52 14.08
N VAL A 205 -5.38 6.94 13.11
CA VAL A 205 -4.12 6.30 12.73
C VAL A 205 -2.96 7.23 13.03
N SER A 206 -2.03 6.78 13.86
CA SER A 206 -0.77 7.48 14.10
C SER A 206 0.36 6.75 13.40
N ILE A 207 1.07 7.41 12.49
CA ILE A 207 2.25 6.87 11.80
C ILE A 207 3.48 7.53 12.38
N THR A 208 4.41 6.71 12.87
CA THR A 208 5.75 7.15 13.28
C THR A 208 6.76 6.71 12.25
N ASN A 209 7.43 7.66 11.59
CA ASN A 209 8.52 7.35 10.68
C ASN A 209 9.72 6.83 11.50
N LYS A 210 10.13 5.58 11.24
CA LYS A 210 11.24 4.92 11.94
C LYS A 210 12.55 4.98 11.16
N SER A 211 12.54 5.66 10.02
CA SER A 211 13.70 5.82 9.14
C SER A 211 14.57 6.99 9.58
N LYS A 212 15.83 6.99 9.12
CA LYS A 212 16.77 8.11 9.32
C LYS A 212 16.50 9.33 8.43
N ARG A 213 15.60 9.17 7.45
CA ARG A 213 15.24 10.18 6.46
C ARG A 213 13.73 10.38 6.48
N ASP A 214 13.29 11.55 6.05
CA ASP A 214 11.88 11.82 5.82
C ASP A 214 11.34 10.82 4.80
N GLY A 215 10.04 10.54 4.86
CA GLY A 215 9.44 9.60 3.92
C GLY A 215 7.98 9.84 3.66
N SER A 216 7.55 9.45 2.46
CA SER A 216 6.14 9.39 2.10
C SER A 216 5.55 8.02 2.44
N PHE A 217 4.25 8.04 2.75
CA PHE A 217 3.48 6.90 3.19
C PHE A 217 2.12 6.92 2.50
N ALA A 218 1.79 5.87 1.74
CA ALA A 218 0.45 5.63 1.24
C ALA A 218 -0.45 5.15 2.37
N LEU A 219 -1.50 5.90 2.68
CA LEU A 219 -2.61 5.48 3.53
C LEU A 219 -3.74 4.95 2.66
N ILE A 220 -4.12 3.70 2.87
CA ILE A 220 -5.11 2.97 2.07
C ILE A 220 -6.26 2.54 2.97
N LEU A 221 -7.49 2.72 2.52
CA LEU A 221 -8.68 2.36 3.27
C LEU A 221 -9.75 1.76 2.36
N PHE A 222 -10.35 0.66 2.80
CA PHE A 222 -11.59 0.12 2.25
C PHE A 222 -12.67 0.30 3.31
#